data_AF-A0A3D2V586-F1
#
_entry.id   AF-A0A3D2V586-F1
#
_cell.length_a   1.000
_cell.length_b   1.000
_cell.length_c   1.000
_cell.angle_alpha   90.00
_cell.angle_beta   90.00
_cell.angle_gamma   90.00
#
_symmetry.space_group_name_H-M   'P 1'
#
loop_
_entity.id
_entity.type
_entity.pdbx_description
1 polymer ?
#
loop_
_entity_poly.entity_id
_entity_poly.type
_entity_poly.pdbx_seq_one_letter_code
_entity_poly.pdbx_strand_id
1 'polypeptide(L)'
;DDDDLTDESPHSASELVVYGTSGMLGVAENAAIWVSDRAIKHRVSLCLTQHLVLQIDAKAIVNNMHEAYAKLQDVRDDYGVFISGPSKTADIEQSLVIGAHGARTLDIIVVEG
;
A
#
# COMPACT_ATOMS: atom_id res chain seq x y z
N ASP A 1 23.08 -24.38 17.15
CA ASP A 1 22.65 -24.10 15.77
C ASP A 1 21.81 -22.85 15.82
N ASP A 2 22.40 -21.72 15.42
CA ASP A 2 21.69 -20.44 15.22
C ASP A 2 20.87 -20.59 13.94
N ASP A 3 19.57 -20.71 14.09
CA ASP A 3 18.60 -20.58 13.01
C ASP A 3 18.53 -19.10 12.59
N ASP A 4 19.32 -18.79 11.57
CA ASP A 4 19.27 -17.56 10.78
C ASP A 4 17.81 -17.30 10.34
N LEU A 5 17.15 -16.32 10.95
CA LEU A 5 15.77 -15.91 10.69
C LEU A 5 15.62 -15.19 9.33
N THR A 6 16.34 -15.64 8.30
CA THR A 6 16.32 -15.09 6.94
C THR A 6 15.44 -15.90 5.99
N ASP A 7 14.47 -16.67 6.49
CA ASP A 7 13.52 -17.36 5.62
C ASP A 7 12.51 -16.37 5.01
N GLU A 8 13.00 -15.58 4.04
CA GLU A 8 12.28 -14.55 3.30
C GLU A 8 11.52 -15.16 2.11
N SER A 9 10.82 -16.25 2.37
CA SER A 9 9.89 -16.85 1.41
C SER A 9 8.62 -15.99 1.30
N PRO A 10 8.04 -15.76 0.11
CA PRO A 10 6.76 -15.06 -0.04
C PRO A 10 5.61 -15.62 0.80
N HIS A 11 5.73 -16.89 1.23
CA HIS A 11 4.76 -17.54 2.12
C HIS A 11 4.75 -16.95 3.53
N SER A 12 5.89 -16.47 4.05
CA SER A 12 5.97 -15.87 5.39
C SER A 12 5.23 -14.54 5.50
N ALA A 13 4.94 -13.88 4.37
CA ALA A 13 4.10 -12.68 4.33
C ALA A 13 2.65 -12.93 4.82
N SER A 14 2.18 -14.19 4.81
CA SER A 14 0.87 -14.55 5.35
C SER A 14 0.82 -14.58 6.88
N GLU A 15 1.97 -14.77 7.53
CA GLU A 15 2.12 -14.73 9.00
C GLU A 15 2.35 -13.30 9.50
N LEU A 16 2.63 -12.36 8.58
CA LEU A 16 2.92 -10.98 8.89
C LEU A 16 1.65 -10.20 9.25
N VAL A 17 1.48 -9.96 10.56
CA VAL A 17 0.33 -9.24 11.09
C VAL A 17 0.32 -7.76 10.66
N VAL A 18 1.47 -7.10 10.61
CA VAL A 18 1.58 -5.68 10.22
C VAL A 18 2.71 -5.50 9.20
N TYR A 19 2.42 -4.82 8.09
CA TYR A 19 3.43 -4.40 7.10
C TYR A 19 3.46 -2.87 7.02
N GLY A 20 4.66 -2.28 7.09
CA GLY A 20 4.87 -0.84 6.94
C GLY A 20 5.72 -0.53 5.72
N THR A 21 5.35 0.47 4.92
CA THR A 21 6.18 0.99 3.84
C THR A 21 5.91 2.48 3.55
N SER A 22 6.79 3.10 2.77
CA SER A 22 6.68 4.50 2.36
C SER A 22 5.90 4.65 1.06
N GLY A 23 4.91 5.54 1.06
CA GLY A 23 4.23 6.05 -0.12
C GLY A 23 5.00 7.19 -0.76
N MET A 24 5.07 7.20 -2.09
CA MET A 24 5.80 8.23 -2.83
C MET A 24 4.91 9.42 -3.22
N LEU A 25 3.61 9.18 -3.44
CA LEU A 25 2.67 10.23 -3.85
C LEU A 25 1.26 9.90 -3.36
N GLY A 26 0.55 10.89 -2.84
CA GLY A 26 -0.80 10.73 -2.30
C GLY A 26 -1.81 11.53 -3.13
N VAL A 27 -3.03 11.04 -3.26
CA VAL A 27 -4.10 11.69 -4.01
C VAL A 27 -5.29 11.90 -3.10
N ALA A 28 -5.60 13.16 -2.83
CA ALA A 28 -6.64 13.53 -1.88
C ALA A 28 -8.04 13.10 -2.34
N GLU A 29 -8.35 13.20 -3.64
CA GLU A 29 -9.72 12.94 -4.14
C GLU A 29 -10.26 11.53 -3.84
N ASN A 30 -9.38 10.54 -3.78
CA ASN A 30 -9.74 9.13 -3.61
C ASN A 30 -9.00 8.44 -2.46
N ALA A 31 -8.27 9.22 -1.64
CA ALA A 31 -7.41 8.73 -0.57
C ALA A 31 -6.46 7.60 -1.03
N ALA A 32 -5.92 7.72 -2.25
CA ALA A 32 -5.00 6.74 -2.81
C ALA A 32 -3.54 7.16 -2.59
N ILE A 33 -2.69 6.19 -2.30
CA ILE A 33 -1.24 6.36 -2.20
C ILE A 33 -0.57 5.51 -3.27
N TRP A 34 0.28 6.12 -4.08
CA TRP A 34 1.19 5.43 -4.97
C TRP A 34 2.33 4.82 -4.16
N VAL A 35 2.43 3.50 -4.22
CA VAL A 35 3.54 2.72 -3.66
C VAL A 35 4.31 2.09 -4.80
N SER A 36 5.58 2.49 -4.94
CA SER A 36 6.51 1.90 -5.93
C SER A 36 7.01 0.54 -5.44
N ASP A 37 7.27 -0.37 -6.37
CA ASP A 37 7.93 -1.65 -6.04
C ASP A 37 9.33 -1.47 -5.44
N ARG A 38 10.01 -0.34 -5.67
CA ARG A 38 11.26 0.01 -4.98
C ARG A 38 11.11 0.12 -3.46
N ALA A 39 9.91 0.46 -2.98
CA ALA A 39 9.61 0.56 -1.54
C ALA A 39 9.15 -0.78 -0.93
N ILE A 40 9.04 -1.84 -1.74
CA ILE A 40 8.41 -3.10 -1.33
C ILE A 40 9.28 -4.28 -1.74
N LYS A 41 9.71 -5.08 -0.76
CA LYS A 41 10.51 -6.29 -1.03
C LYS A 41 9.72 -7.38 -1.76
N HIS A 42 8.49 -7.63 -1.32
CA HIS A 42 7.56 -8.56 -1.96
C HIS A 42 6.21 -7.89 -2.16
N ARG A 43 5.77 -7.75 -3.42
CA ARG A 43 4.48 -7.12 -3.76
C ARG A 43 3.30 -7.77 -3.04
N VAL A 44 3.41 -9.08 -2.78
CA VAL A 44 2.42 -9.88 -2.07
C VAL A 44 2.17 -9.38 -0.63
N SER A 45 3.16 -8.73 0.00
CA SER A 45 3.04 -8.19 1.37
C SER A 45 2.00 -7.07 1.49
N LEU A 46 1.71 -6.35 0.40
CA LEU A 46 0.64 -5.34 0.39
C LEU A 46 -0.76 -5.96 0.51
N CYS A 47 -0.92 -7.22 0.11
CA CYS A 47 -2.21 -7.89 0.01
C CYS A 47 -2.42 -8.96 1.08
N LEU A 48 -1.35 -9.60 1.57
CA LEU A 48 -1.43 -10.68 2.55
C LEU A 48 -1.36 -10.22 4.01
N THR A 49 -0.82 -9.03 4.27
CA THR A 49 -0.74 -8.52 5.63
C THR A 49 -2.13 -8.26 6.21
N GLN A 50 -2.29 -8.43 7.52
CA GLN A 50 -3.55 -8.07 8.19
C GLN A 50 -3.70 -6.55 8.34
N HIS A 51 -2.61 -5.84 8.57
CA HIS A 51 -2.59 -4.40 8.82
C HIS A 51 -1.51 -3.73 7.96
N LEU A 52 -1.92 -2.86 7.04
CA LEU A 52 -0.99 -2.10 6.21
C LEU A 52 -0.83 -0.68 6.75
N VAL A 53 0.41 -0.24 6.96
CA VAL A 53 0.75 1.12 7.37
C VAL A 53 1.53 1.81 6.25
N LEU A 54 1.04 2.94 5.76
CA LEU A 54 1.70 3.74 4.74
C LEU A 54 2.14 5.08 5.32
N GLN A 55 3.42 5.41 5.18
CA GLN A 55 3.95 6.72 5.54
C GLN A 55 4.07 7.61 4.30
N ILE A 56 3.66 8.87 4.40
CA ILE A 56 3.75 9.84 3.28
C ILE A 56 4.08 11.26 3.77
N ASP A 57 4.88 11.99 2.99
CA ASP A 57 5.12 13.42 3.20
C ASP A 57 3.89 14.24 2.81
N ALA A 58 3.44 15.15 3.67
CA ALA A 58 2.32 16.06 3.40
C ALA A 58 2.48 16.83 2.07
N LYS A 59 3.70 17.21 1.69
CA LYS A 59 4.03 17.92 0.44
C LYS A 59 3.91 17.03 -0.81
N ALA A 60 3.87 15.71 -0.63
CA ALA A 60 3.68 14.73 -1.69
C ALA A 60 2.20 14.43 -1.97
N ILE A 61 1.26 15.11 -1.32
CA ILE A 61 -0.17 14.95 -1.56
C ILE A 61 -0.62 15.92 -2.66
N VAL A 62 -1.29 15.40 -3.68
CA VAL A 62 -1.91 16.16 -4.78
C VAL A 62 -3.43 16.07 -4.70
N ASN A 63 -4.13 16.95 -5.41
CA ASN A 63 -5.59 17.01 -5.32
C ASN A 63 -6.25 15.82 -6.03
N ASN A 64 -5.78 15.49 -7.24
CA ASN A 64 -6.46 14.57 -8.14
C ASN A 64 -5.49 13.69 -8.94
N MET A 65 -6.03 12.66 -9.59
CA MET A 65 -5.26 11.70 -10.38
C MET A 65 -4.57 12.36 -11.59
N HIS A 66 -5.11 13.45 -12.16
CA HIS A 66 -4.44 14.14 -13.27
C HIS A 66 -3.11 14.77 -12.82
N GLU A 67 -3.11 15.46 -11.68
CA GLU A 67 -1.89 15.96 -11.03
C GLU A 67 -0.94 14.81 -10.67
N ALA A 68 -1.49 13.68 -10.22
CA ALA A 68 -0.70 12.51 -9.86
C ALA A 68 0.04 11.91 -11.07
N TYR A 69 -0.68 11.66 -12.17
CA TYR A 69 -0.09 11.15 -13.40
C TYR A 69 0.92 12.14 -13.99
N ALA A 70 0.70 13.45 -13.90
CA ALA A 70 1.68 14.44 -14.35
C ALA A 70 3.01 14.30 -13.58
N LYS A 71 2.98 14.14 -12.26
CA LYS A 71 4.18 13.90 -11.44
C LYS A 71 4.83 12.54 -11.68
N LEU A 72 4.04 11.50 -11.99
CA LEU A 72 4.55 10.15 -12.24
C LEU A 72 5.17 9.98 -13.65
N GLN A 73 5.01 10.94 -14.56
CA GLN A 73 5.67 10.87 -15.88
C GLN A 73 7.20 10.85 -15.77
N ASP A 74 7.76 11.41 -14.70
CA ASP A 74 9.20 11.47 -14.46
C ASP A 74 9.77 10.15 -13.91
N VAL A 75 8.91 9.20 -13.50
CA VAL A 75 9.25 7.88 -12.94
C VAL A 75 8.73 6.74 -13.83
N ARG A 76 8.68 6.96 -15.15
CA ARG A 76 8.12 6.05 -16.16
C ARG A 76 8.62 4.60 -16.12
N ASP A 77 9.82 4.35 -15.59
CA ASP A 77 10.42 3.01 -15.51
C ASP A 77 10.09 2.28 -14.19
N ASP A 78 9.35 2.92 -13.27
CA ASP A 78 8.97 2.34 -11.99
C ASP A 78 7.57 1.74 -12.04
N TYR A 79 7.48 0.45 -11.71
CA TYR A 79 6.19 -0.16 -11.42
C TYR A 79 5.72 0.26 -10.04
N GLY A 80 4.43 0.54 -9.93
CA GLY A 80 3.80 0.81 -8.64
C GLY A 80 2.30 0.58 -8.72
N VAL A 81 1.68 0.67 -7.56
CA VAL A 81 0.24 0.52 -7.40
C VAL A 81 -0.31 1.67 -6.58
N PHE A 82 -1.48 2.16 -6.96
CA PHE A 82 -2.28 3.01 -6.09
C PHE A 82 -3.05 2.13 -5.10
N ILE A 83 -2.88 2.41 -3.82
CA ILE A 83 -3.58 1.74 -2.72
C ILE A 83 -4.52 2.76 -2.08
N SER A 84 -5.81 2.45 -2.00
CA SER A 84 -6.82 3.32 -1.39
C SER A 84 -7.72 2.53 -0.45
N GLY A 85 -7.80 2.95 0.80
CA GLY A 85 -8.62 2.35 1.85
C GLY A 85 -8.35 0.86 2.14
N PRO A 86 -8.97 0.29 3.20
CA PRO A 86 -9.13 -1.15 3.29
C PRO A 86 -10.04 -1.63 2.16
N SER A 87 -9.73 -2.80 1.59
CA SER A 87 -10.43 -3.37 0.43
C SER A 87 -11.95 -3.33 0.62
N LYS A 88 -12.62 -2.51 -0.18
CA LYS A 88 -14.08 -2.35 -0.18
C LYS A 88 -14.63 -2.92 -1.47
N THR A 89 -14.79 -4.24 -1.53
CA THR A 89 -15.57 -4.88 -2.58
C THR A 89 -17.04 -4.93 -2.12
N ALA A 90 -17.90 -4.13 -2.75
CA ALA A 90 -19.33 -4.33 -2.59
C ALA A 90 -19.73 -5.55 -3.43
N ASP A 91 -20.08 -6.65 -2.77
CA ASP A 91 -20.64 -7.83 -3.43
C ASP A 91 -22.08 -7.53 -3.88
N ILE A 92 -22.49 -8.06 -5.03
CA ILE A 92 -23.81 -7.82 -5.66
C ILE A 92 -24.98 -8.24 -4.74
N GLU A 93 -24.69 -9.04 -3.71
CA GLU A 93 -25.65 -9.57 -2.72
C GLU A 93 -25.73 -8.78 -1.40
N GLN A 94 -25.08 -7.62 -1.29
CA GLN A 94 -25.08 -6.77 -0.08
C GLN A 94 -24.57 -7.44 1.21
N SER A 95 -23.71 -8.45 1.12
CA SER A 95 -22.90 -8.87 2.29
C SER A 95 -21.60 -8.07 2.29
N LEU A 96 -21.39 -7.27 3.34
CA LEU A 96 -20.15 -6.52 3.51
C LEU A 96 -19.05 -7.47 3.99
N VAL A 97 -18.13 -7.87 3.10
CA VAL A 97 -16.92 -8.61 3.50
C VAL A 97 -15.74 -7.64 3.52
N ILE A 98 -15.28 -7.29 4.72
CA ILE A 98 -14.05 -6.52 4.92
C ILE A 98 -12.86 -7.49 4.84
N GLY A 99 -11.93 -7.25 3.91
CA GLY A 99 -10.64 -7.98 3.86
C GLY A 99 -10.61 -9.29 3.07
N ALA A 100 -11.49 -9.49 2.08
CA ALA A 100 -11.43 -10.69 1.22
C ALA A 100 -10.26 -10.70 0.22
N HIS A 101 -9.75 -9.51 -0.17
CA HIS A 101 -8.73 -9.36 -1.22
C HIS A 101 -7.62 -8.33 -0.89
N GLY A 102 -7.42 -7.99 0.39
CA GLY A 102 -6.37 -7.05 0.85
C GLY A 102 -6.37 -6.87 2.37
N ALA A 103 -5.47 -6.02 2.89
CA ALA A 103 -5.32 -5.80 4.33
C ALA A 103 -6.64 -5.40 5.03
N ARG A 104 -6.86 -5.91 6.25
CA ARG A 104 -8.05 -5.61 7.06
C ARG A 104 -8.08 -4.15 7.49
N THR A 105 -6.92 -3.56 7.76
CA THR A 105 -6.78 -2.13 8.01
C THR A 105 -5.74 -1.52 7.10
N LEU A 106 -5.95 -0.25 6.77
CA LEU A 106 -4.97 0.62 6.13
C LEU A 106 -4.87 1.88 6.98
N ASP A 107 -3.71 2.09 7.59
CA ASP A 107 -3.39 3.28 8.36
C ASP A 107 -2.41 4.16 7.60
N ILE A 108 -2.69 5.47 7.52
CA ILE A 108 -1.85 6.43 6.80
C ILE A 108 -1.22 7.38 7.81
N ILE A 109 0.11 7.42 7.83
CA ILE A 109 0.89 8.35 8.65
C ILE A 109 1.37 9.47 7.74
N VAL A 110 0.77 10.65 7.90
CA VAL A 110 1.22 11.86 7.23
C VAL A 110 2.28 12.52 8.09
N VAL A 111 3.46 12.76 7.51
CA VAL A 111 4.57 13.44 8.17
C VAL A 111 4.77 14.84 7.59
N GLU A 112 5.08 15.79 8.45
CA GLU A 112 5.51 17.14 8.06
C GLU A 112 7.03 17.23 8.22
N GLY A 113 7.72 17.66 7.16
CA GLY A 113 9.15 17.98 7.15
C GLY A 113 9.41 19.47 7.08
#